data_AF-A0A6A0IQJ6-F1
#
_entry.id   AF-A0A6A0IQJ6-F1
#
_cell.length_a   1.000
_cell.length_b   1.000
_cell.length_c   1.000
_cell.angle_alpha   90.00
_cell.angle_beta   90.00
_cell.angle_gamma   90.00
#
_symmetry.space_group_name_H-M   'P 1'
#
loop_
_entity.id
_entity.type
_entity.pdbx_description
1 polymer ?
#
loop_
_entity_poly.entity_id
_entity_poly.type
_entity_poly.pdbx_seq_one_letter_code
_entity_poly.pdbx_strand_id
1 'polypeptide(L)'
;MGLLAVPAYNLFFFHGLKTVPSGTAALVVALNPVFTAVLARVFLGEPFGPRRVLGLLLALSGLFVVVRFGTGRPVDWPYLSSALLLAMAPLSWAVYTVLGRTLPRGSDPLDTTWALLVAGSLPVLVFARPATFRTLLASPGALWSALFLAVPCTLAGFAAWLWALQRLPAGETAAFVFLNPPLANLWAWLFEGAVLKPPFLAGASVLLLGVALIVLVPGRRSPPRGEARSLRRG
;
A
#
# COMPACT_ATOMS: atom_id res chain seq x y z
N MET A 1 6.20 -16.56 2.26
CA MET A 1 5.40 -15.46 1.66
C MET A 1 5.43 -14.20 2.52
N GLY A 2 4.99 -14.22 3.79
CA GLY A 2 5.10 -13.07 4.70
C GLY A 2 6.54 -12.58 4.96
N LEU A 3 7.48 -13.54 5.10
CA LEU A 3 8.93 -13.30 5.29
C LEU A 3 9.64 -12.52 4.17
N LEU A 4 9.07 -12.48 2.96
CA LEU A 4 9.66 -11.72 1.85
C LEU A 4 8.90 -10.42 1.59
N ALA A 5 7.57 -10.46 1.66
CA ALA A 5 6.77 -9.33 1.23
C ALA A 5 6.84 -8.14 2.19
N VAL A 6 6.79 -8.38 3.51
CA VAL A 6 6.81 -7.32 4.53
C VAL A 6 8.20 -6.67 4.65
N PRO A 7 9.31 -7.42 4.76
CA PRO A 7 10.64 -6.82 4.71
C PRO A 7 10.91 -6.09 3.40
N ALA A 8 10.58 -6.70 2.25
CA ALA A 8 10.80 -6.06 0.95
C ALA A 8 9.98 -4.77 0.82
N TYR A 9 8.69 -4.79 1.23
CA TYR A 9 7.85 -3.60 1.26
C TYR A 9 8.52 -2.48 2.05
N ASN A 10 8.91 -2.75 3.29
CA ASN A 10 9.48 -1.73 4.16
C ASN A 10 10.84 -1.24 3.65
N LEU A 11 11.70 -2.12 3.16
CA LEU A 11 13.00 -1.74 2.59
C LEU A 11 12.83 -0.81 1.40
N PHE A 12 11.98 -1.16 0.44
CA PHE A 12 11.69 -0.33 -0.73
C PHE A 12 11.03 0.99 -0.35
N PHE A 13 10.09 0.96 0.60
CA PHE A 13 9.38 2.14 1.08
C PHE A 13 10.31 3.14 1.77
N PHE A 14 11.05 2.71 2.78
CA PHE A 14 11.96 3.58 3.52
C PHE A 14 13.15 4.04 2.68
N HIS A 15 13.61 3.23 1.71
CA HIS A 15 14.64 3.68 0.78
C HIS A 15 14.10 4.77 -0.14
N GLY A 16 12.91 4.59 -0.71
CA GLY A 16 12.26 5.59 -1.56
C GLY A 16 12.05 6.93 -0.84
N LEU A 17 11.65 6.89 0.44
CA LEU A 17 11.42 8.09 1.26
C LEU A 17 12.68 8.95 1.51
N LYS A 18 13.88 8.43 1.27
CA LYS A 18 15.11 9.25 1.36
C LYS A 18 15.17 10.34 0.29
N THR A 19 14.49 10.11 -0.83
CA THR A 19 14.55 10.99 -2.02
C THR A 19 13.16 11.52 -2.38
N VAL A 20 12.13 10.68 -2.27
CA VAL A 20 10.75 11.00 -2.65
C VAL A 20 10.01 11.61 -1.45
N PRO A 21 9.41 12.82 -1.60
CA PRO A 21 8.60 13.43 -0.53
C PRO A 21 7.45 12.52 -0.09
N SER A 22 7.10 12.53 1.21
CA SER A 22 6.12 11.58 1.76
C SER A 22 4.75 11.66 1.10
N GLY A 23 4.32 12.87 0.72
CA GLY A 23 3.06 13.11 0.01
C GLY A 23 3.01 12.43 -1.37
N THR A 24 4.11 12.45 -2.12
CA THR A 24 4.22 11.71 -3.39
C THR A 24 4.31 10.20 -3.11
N ALA A 25 5.03 9.82 -2.05
CA ALA A 25 5.19 8.42 -1.70
C ALA A 25 3.86 7.75 -1.33
N ALA A 26 2.98 8.44 -0.60
CA ALA A 26 1.64 7.96 -0.27
C ALA A 26 0.78 7.72 -1.52
N LEU A 27 0.92 8.55 -2.55
CA LEU A 27 0.24 8.37 -3.84
C LEU A 27 0.80 7.17 -4.62
N VAL A 28 2.11 6.93 -4.59
CA VAL A 28 2.71 5.72 -5.16
C VAL A 28 2.18 4.47 -4.44
N VAL A 29 2.10 4.49 -3.11
CA VAL A 29 1.53 3.38 -2.33
C VAL A 29 0.04 3.18 -2.63
N ALA A 30 -0.71 4.24 -2.94
CA ALA A 30 -2.11 4.14 -3.35
C ALA A 30 -2.32 3.36 -4.66
N LEU A 31 -1.27 3.05 -5.42
CA LEU A 31 -1.34 2.13 -6.57
C LEU A 31 -1.47 0.65 -6.17
N ASN A 32 -1.42 0.30 -4.89
CA ASN A 32 -1.55 -1.08 -4.43
C ASN A 32 -2.76 -1.84 -5.03
N PRO A 33 -3.98 -1.25 -5.10
CA PRO A 33 -5.12 -1.91 -5.73
C PRO A 33 -4.95 -2.11 -7.24
N VAL A 34 -4.19 -1.23 -7.89
CA VAL A 34 -3.84 -1.32 -9.32
C VAL A 34 -2.97 -2.55 -9.55
N PHE A 35 -1.87 -2.69 -8.81
CA PHE A 35 -1.00 -3.86 -8.90
C PHE A 35 -1.72 -5.15 -8.52
N THR A 36 -2.54 -5.10 -7.47
CA THR A 36 -3.34 -6.25 -7.03
C THR A 36 -4.31 -6.71 -8.13
N ALA A 37 -5.00 -5.79 -8.79
CA ALA A 37 -5.95 -6.13 -9.85
C ALA A 37 -5.24 -6.72 -11.09
N VAL A 38 -4.09 -6.18 -11.47
CA VAL A 38 -3.28 -6.70 -12.59
C VAL A 38 -2.78 -8.11 -12.28
N LEU A 39 -2.20 -8.32 -11.09
CA LEU A 39 -1.71 -9.63 -10.67
C LEU A 39 -2.85 -10.65 -10.51
N ALA A 40 -4.01 -10.24 -9.98
CA ALA A 40 -5.18 -11.11 -9.89
C ALA A 40 -5.68 -11.56 -11.28
N ARG A 41 -5.63 -10.70 -12.29
CA ARG A 41 -5.92 -11.10 -13.68
C ARG A 41 -4.94 -12.15 -14.19
N VAL A 42 -3.64 -11.94 -13.97
CA VAL A 42 -2.57 -12.80 -14.48
C VAL A 42 -2.53 -14.16 -13.77
N PHE A 43 -2.58 -14.18 -12.44
CA PHE A 43 -2.38 -15.39 -11.64
C PHE A 43 -3.67 -16.12 -11.25
N LEU A 44 -4.79 -15.39 -11.07
CA LEU A 44 -6.07 -15.99 -10.64
C LEU A 44 -7.08 -16.08 -11.80
N GLY A 45 -6.76 -15.51 -12.97
CA GLY A 45 -7.66 -15.48 -14.11
C GLY A 45 -8.91 -14.62 -13.90
N GLU A 46 -8.95 -13.77 -12.87
CA GLU A 46 -10.10 -12.91 -12.59
C GLU A 46 -10.42 -12.01 -13.80
N PRO A 47 -11.68 -11.73 -14.10
CA PRO A 47 -12.02 -10.85 -15.22
C PRO A 47 -11.51 -9.43 -14.97
N PHE A 48 -10.78 -8.87 -15.94
CA PHE A 48 -10.31 -7.49 -15.92
C PHE A 48 -11.19 -6.67 -16.86
N GLY A 49 -12.32 -6.17 -16.33
CA GLY A 49 -13.29 -5.43 -17.13
C GLY A 49 -12.77 -4.06 -17.60
N PRO A 50 -13.44 -3.45 -18.60
CA PRO A 50 -13.02 -2.17 -19.19
C PRO A 50 -12.92 -1.03 -18.16
N ARG A 51 -13.71 -1.07 -17.09
CA ARG A 51 -13.63 -0.11 -15.98
C ARG A 51 -12.32 -0.21 -15.20
N ARG A 52 -11.80 -1.43 -14.98
CA ARG A 52 -10.50 -1.64 -14.31
C ARG A 52 -9.35 -1.17 -15.18
N VAL A 53 -9.47 -1.32 -16.51
CA VAL A 53 -8.52 -0.75 -17.49
C VAL A 53 -8.54 0.77 -17.41
N LEU A 54 -9.71 1.40 -17.45
CA LEU A 54 -9.83 2.85 -17.31
C LEU A 54 -9.25 3.34 -15.98
N GLY A 55 -9.56 2.66 -14.88
CA GLY A 55 -9.02 2.99 -13.56
C GLY A 55 -7.49 2.89 -13.51
N LEU A 56 -6.92 1.85 -14.12
CA LEU A 56 -5.47 1.69 -14.28
C LEU A 56 -4.85 2.85 -15.07
N LEU A 57 -5.43 3.20 -16.22
CA LEU A 57 -4.94 4.29 -17.06
C LEU A 57 -5.00 5.64 -16.32
N LEU A 58 -6.09 5.91 -15.61
CA LEU A 58 -6.25 7.11 -14.78
C LEU A 58 -5.21 7.13 -13.64
N ALA A 59 -5.04 6.01 -12.93
CA ALA A 59 -4.08 5.91 -11.83
C ALA A 59 -2.64 6.18 -12.28
N LEU A 60 -2.22 5.58 -13.40
CA LEU A 60 -0.89 5.79 -13.98
C LEU A 60 -0.72 7.22 -14.52
N SER A 61 -1.73 7.77 -15.19
CA SER A 61 -1.69 9.15 -15.71
C SER A 61 -1.60 10.16 -14.59
N GLY A 62 -2.39 9.99 -13.52
CA GLY A 62 -2.35 10.84 -12.34
C GLY A 62 -1.00 10.78 -11.63
N LEU A 63 -0.42 9.58 -11.50
CA LEU A 63 0.94 9.43 -10.93
C LEU A 63 1.98 10.16 -11.79
N PHE A 64 1.91 10.00 -13.11
CA PHE A 64 2.83 10.67 -14.04
C PHE A 64 2.78 12.19 -13.87
N VAL A 65 1.58 12.77 -13.78
CA VAL A 65 1.41 14.21 -13.57
C VAL A 65 2.02 14.67 -12.24
N VAL A 66 1.77 13.93 -11.15
CA VAL A 66 2.34 14.23 -9.82
C VAL A 66 3.87 14.22 -9.86
N VAL A 67 4.45 13.16 -10.41
CA VAL A 67 5.90 12.97 -10.50
C VAL A 67 6.55 14.04 -11.37
N ARG A 68 5.94 14.35 -12.52
CA ARG A 68 6.56 15.22 -13.53
C ARG A 68 6.38 16.71 -13.24
N PHE A 69 5.21 17.10 -12.75
CA PHE A 69 4.79 18.50 -12.65
C PHE A 69 4.41 18.92 -11.22
N GLY A 70 4.14 17.96 -10.33
CA GLY A 70 3.63 18.24 -9.00
C GLY A 70 4.70 18.62 -7.97
N THR A 71 5.88 18.01 -8.04
CA THR A 71 6.91 18.15 -6.98
C THR A 71 7.81 19.38 -7.14
N GLY A 72 7.78 20.05 -8.30
CA GLY A 72 8.67 21.18 -8.59
C GLY A 72 10.16 20.83 -8.61
N ARG A 73 10.51 19.54 -8.46
CA ARG A 73 11.87 19.03 -8.57
C ARG A 73 12.17 18.62 -10.02
N PRO A 74 13.43 18.74 -10.47
CA PRO A 74 13.85 18.13 -11.72
C PRO A 74 13.59 16.62 -11.66
N VAL A 75 13.10 16.04 -12.76
CA VAL A 75 13.02 14.58 -12.90
C VAL A 75 14.40 14.11 -13.35
N ASP A 76 15.25 13.79 -12.39
CA ASP A 76 16.57 13.21 -12.60
C ASP A 76 16.58 11.70 -12.31
N TRP A 77 17.67 11.03 -12.67
CA TRP A 77 17.80 9.59 -12.49
C TRP A 77 17.72 9.15 -11.01
N PRO A 78 18.36 9.85 -10.03
CA PRO A 78 18.19 9.54 -8.61
C PRO A 78 16.73 9.58 -8.14
N TYR A 79 15.96 10.58 -8.56
CA TYR A 79 14.56 10.68 -8.20
C TYR A 79 13.74 9.56 -8.86
N LEU A 80 13.91 9.32 -10.16
CA LEU A 80 13.16 8.31 -10.89
C LEU A 80 13.45 6.90 -10.39
N SER A 81 14.72 6.57 -10.15
CA SER A 81 15.12 5.28 -9.58
C SER A 81 14.55 5.08 -8.18
N SER A 82 14.54 6.12 -7.33
CA SER A 82 13.92 6.07 -6.00
C SER A 82 12.40 5.88 -6.09
N ALA A 83 11.73 6.54 -7.03
CA ALA A 83 10.28 6.40 -7.24
C ALA A 83 9.90 5.00 -7.79
N LEU A 84 10.72 4.44 -8.68
CA LEU A 84 10.55 3.08 -9.18
C LEU A 84 10.77 2.04 -8.08
N LEU A 85 11.84 2.20 -7.27
CA LEU A 85 12.06 1.37 -6.09
C LEU A 85 10.89 1.47 -5.11
N LEU A 86 10.39 2.67 -4.86
CA LEU A 86 9.23 2.88 -4.01
C LEU A 86 7.98 2.15 -4.54
N ALA A 87 7.76 2.13 -5.86
CA ALA A 87 6.66 1.40 -6.48
C ALA A 87 6.77 -0.13 -6.31
N MET A 88 7.97 -0.65 -6.06
CA MET A 88 8.16 -2.07 -5.71
C MET A 88 7.55 -2.42 -4.35
N ALA A 89 7.37 -1.45 -3.45
CA ALA A 89 6.72 -1.68 -2.16
C ALA A 89 5.25 -2.13 -2.34
N PRO A 90 4.32 -1.32 -2.88
CA PRO A 90 2.95 -1.75 -3.11
C PRO A 90 2.84 -2.96 -4.06
N LEU A 91 3.80 -3.16 -4.99
CA LEU A 91 3.86 -4.37 -5.80
C LEU A 91 4.14 -5.63 -4.97
N SER A 92 5.12 -5.58 -4.06
CA SER A 92 5.43 -6.66 -3.12
C SER A 92 4.20 -7.04 -2.28
N TRP A 93 3.46 -6.04 -1.80
CA TRP A 93 2.21 -6.25 -1.07
C TRP A 93 1.13 -6.91 -1.92
N ALA A 94 0.99 -6.46 -3.17
CA ALA A 94 0.03 -7.02 -4.11
C ALA A 94 0.33 -8.48 -4.44
N VAL A 95 1.60 -8.84 -4.66
CA VAL A 95 2.05 -10.23 -4.85
C VAL A 95 1.68 -11.07 -3.64
N TYR A 96 1.97 -10.59 -2.42
CA TYR A 96 1.59 -11.28 -1.19
C TYR A 96 0.08 -11.51 -1.10
N THR A 97 -0.71 -10.48 -1.40
CA THR A 97 -2.18 -10.55 -1.36
C THR A 97 -2.73 -11.58 -2.35
N VAL A 98 -2.19 -11.62 -3.57
CA VAL A 98 -2.64 -12.55 -4.62
C VAL A 98 -2.21 -13.99 -4.33
N LEU A 99 -0.95 -14.21 -3.93
CA LEU A 99 -0.46 -15.55 -3.55
C LEU A 99 -1.18 -16.07 -2.29
N GLY A 100 -1.52 -15.19 -1.35
CA GLY A 100 -2.29 -15.54 -0.16
C GLY A 100 -3.67 -16.13 -0.51
N ARG A 101 -4.28 -15.70 -1.62
CA ARG A 101 -5.57 -16.25 -2.09
C ARG A 101 -5.47 -17.64 -2.71
N THR A 102 -4.27 -18.09 -3.07
CA THR A 102 -4.04 -19.45 -3.62
C THR A 102 -3.81 -20.50 -2.54
N LEU A 103 -3.70 -20.10 -1.26
CA LEU A 103 -3.51 -21.03 -0.15
C LEU A 103 -4.82 -21.73 0.24
N PRO A 104 -4.77 -22.99 0.69
CA PRO A 104 -5.94 -23.70 1.21
C PRO A 104 -6.59 -22.95 2.38
N ARG A 105 -7.92 -22.82 2.37
CA ARG A 105 -8.68 -22.17 3.45
C ARG A 105 -8.65 -23.07 4.70
N GLY A 106 -8.08 -22.58 5.79
CA GLY A 106 -8.02 -23.33 7.06
C GLY A 106 -7.26 -22.65 8.21
N SER A 107 -6.52 -21.57 7.98
CA SER A 107 -5.79 -20.84 9.03
C SER A 107 -6.59 -19.64 9.55
N ASP A 108 -6.58 -19.45 10.86
CA ASP A 108 -7.19 -18.29 11.53
C ASP A 108 -6.57 -16.98 10.97
N PRO A 109 -7.37 -15.97 10.57
CA PRO A 109 -6.89 -14.67 10.14
C PRO A 109 -5.95 -13.99 11.16
N LEU A 110 -6.16 -14.23 12.46
CA LEU A 110 -5.31 -13.70 13.53
C LEU A 110 -3.95 -14.39 13.57
N ASP A 111 -3.90 -15.71 13.46
CA ASP A 111 -2.63 -16.46 13.40
C ASP A 111 -1.82 -16.08 12.16
N THR A 112 -2.51 -15.87 11.04
CA THR A 112 -1.87 -15.44 9.79
C THR A 112 -1.27 -14.03 9.92
N THR A 113 -1.99 -13.12 10.57
CA THR A 113 -1.54 -11.73 10.79
C THR A 113 -0.40 -11.66 11.81
N TRP A 114 -0.50 -12.41 12.91
CA TRP A 114 0.56 -12.54 13.90
C TRP A 114 1.83 -13.14 13.30
N ALA A 115 1.70 -14.24 12.56
CA ALA A 115 2.80 -14.84 11.83
C ALA A 115 3.42 -13.86 10.82
N LEU A 116 2.61 -13.01 10.17
CA LEU A 116 3.15 -11.97 9.28
C LEU A 116 3.90 -10.87 10.01
N LEU A 117 3.39 -10.39 11.14
CA LEU A 117 4.03 -9.33 11.90
C LEU A 117 5.34 -9.80 12.51
N VAL A 118 5.33 -10.98 13.16
CA VAL A 118 6.53 -11.55 13.79
C VAL A 118 7.51 -12.05 12.74
N ALA A 119 7.08 -12.89 11.80
CA ALA A 119 7.98 -13.39 10.77
C ALA A 119 8.38 -12.30 9.77
N GLY A 120 7.59 -11.24 9.58
CA GLY A 120 7.94 -10.11 8.74
C GLY A 120 8.89 -9.10 9.40
N SER A 121 8.97 -9.06 10.73
CA SER A 121 9.90 -8.17 11.44
C SER A 121 11.25 -8.82 11.75
N LEU A 122 11.31 -10.14 11.91
CA LEU A 122 12.55 -10.88 12.15
C LEU A 122 13.65 -10.65 11.08
N PRO A 123 13.37 -10.70 9.76
CA PRO A 123 14.40 -10.45 8.74
C PRO A 123 14.89 -9.00 8.72
N VAL A 124 14.08 -8.06 9.21
CA VAL A 124 14.47 -6.64 9.29
C VAL A 124 15.56 -6.45 10.35
N LEU A 125 15.60 -7.30 11.38
CA LEU A 125 16.66 -7.28 12.39
C LEU A 125 18.05 -7.59 11.82
N VAL A 126 18.16 -8.26 10.67
CA VAL A 126 19.45 -8.48 9.98
C VAL A 126 20.07 -7.15 9.54
N PHE A 127 19.24 -6.14 9.27
CA PHE A 127 19.70 -4.79 8.93
C PHE A 127 19.91 -3.91 10.17
N ALA A 128 19.58 -4.40 11.37
CA ALA A 128 19.77 -3.66 12.61
C ALA A 128 21.25 -3.69 13.00
N ARG A 129 21.91 -2.54 12.88
CA ARG A 129 23.32 -2.39 13.23
C ARG A 129 23.44 -2.02 14.72
N PRO A 130 24.46 -2.52 15.44
CA PRO A 130 24.73 -2.10 16.83
C PRO A 130 24.88 -0.59 16.98
N ALA A 131 25.44 0.07 15.96
CA ALA A 131 25.53 1.52 15.88
C ALA A 131 24.16 2.21 15.91
N THR A 132 23.15 1.64 15.24
CA THR A 132 21.78 2.17 15.24
C THR A 132 21.17 2.14 16.63
N PHE A 133 21.37 1.05 17.39
CA PHE A 133 20.91 0.95 18.78
C PHE A 133 21.61 1.96 19.69
N ARG A 134 22.91 2.17 19.51
CA ARG A 134 23.64 3.21 20.27
C ARG A 134 23.10 4.60 19.97
N THR A 135 22.86 4.93 18.70
CA THR A 135 22.26 6.22 18.32
C THR A 135 20.84 6.39 18.87
N LEU A 136 20.04 5.32 18.85
CA LEU A 136 18.67 5.31 19.39
C LEU A 136 18.66 5.61 20.89
N LEU A 137 19.54 4.94 21.65
CA LEU A 137 19.62 5.10 23.11
C LEU A 137 20.32 6.39 23.54
N ALA A 138 21.23 6.91 22.72
CA ALA A 138 21.95 8.14 23.01
C ALA A 138 21.15 9.42 22.71
N SER A 139 20.12 9.34 21.87
CA SER A 139 19.29 10.49 21.50
C SER A 139 17.85 10.31 21.98
N PRO A 140 17.39 11.10 22.98
CA PRO A 140 16.00 11.06 23.43
C PRO A 140 15.00 11.30 22.28
N GLY A 141 15.34 12.13 21.30
CA GLY A 141 14.50 12.39 20.13
C GLY A 141 14.35 11.17 19.21
N ALA A 142 15.44 10.43 18.98
CA ALA A 142 15.40 9.20 18.19
C ALA A 142 14.58 8.10 18.88
N LEU A 143 14.73 7.96 20.20
CA LEU A 143 13.95 7.03 21.01
C LEU A 143 12.46 7.38 20.96
N TRP A 144 12.09 8.65 21.16
CA TRP A 144 10.70 9.09 21.08
C TRP A 144 10.09 8.87 19.70
N SER A 145 10.85 9.15 18.63
CA SER A 145 10.39 8.91 17.26
C SER A 145 10.13 7.42 17.00
N ALA A 146 11.01 6.54 17.47
CA ALA A 146 10.83 5.10 17.35
C ALA A 146 9.64 4.58 18.16
N LEU A 147 9.47 5.06 19.40
CA LEU A 147 8.33 4.69 20.25
C LEU A 147 7.01 5.18 19.64
N PHE A 148 6.99 6.39 19.09
CA PHE A 148 5.84 6.93 18.38
C PHE A 148 5.48 6.07 17.16
N LEU A 149 6.47 5.61 16.38
CA LEU A 149 6.19 4.75 15.23
C LEU A 149 5.72 3.34 15.67
N ALA A 150 6.32 2.79 16.71
CA ALA A 150 6.00 1.44 17.18
C ALA A 150 4.64 1.34 17.88
N VAL A 151 4.31 2.30 18.76
CA VAL A 151 3.14 2.19 19.64
C VAL A 151 1.88 2.74 18.97
N PRO A 152 1.71 4.07 18.77
CA PRO A 152 0.48 4.57 18.17
C PRO A 152 0.36 4.24 16.68
N CYS A 153 1.43 4.35 15.88
CA CYS A 153 1.31 4.12 14.43
C CYS A 153 1.16 2.63 14.07
N THR A 154 1.90 1.74 14.73
CA THR A 154 1.88 0.31 14.41
C THR A 154 0.89 -0.44 15.29
N LEU A 155 1.13 -0.56 16.60
CA LEU A 155 0.29 -1.36 17.50
C LEU A 155 -1.17 -0.85 17.52
N ALA A 156 -1.39 0.43 17.82
CA ALA A 156 -2.74 0.98 17.90
C ALA A 156 -3.39 1.06 16.51
N GLY A 157 -2.64 1.41 15.47
CA GLY A 157 -3.12 1.43 14.09
C GLY A 157 -3.62 0.06 13.60
N PHE A 158 -2.83 -1.00 13.80
CA PHE A 158 -3.24 -2.36 13.46
C PHE A 158 -4.41 -2.85 14.32
N ALA A 159 -4.41 -2.55 15.62
CA ALA A 159 -5.51 -2.91 16.51
C ALA A 159 -6.83 -2.24 16.07
N ALA A 160 -6.79 -0.94 15.77
CA ALA A 160 -7.95 -0.20 15.28
C ALA A 160 -8.42 -0.72 13.91
N TRP A 161 -7.49 -1.06 13.01
CA TRP A 161 -7.81 -1.65 11.71
C TRP A 161 -8.51 -3.01 11.85
N LEU A 162 -7.99 -3.89 12.69
CA LEU A 162 -8.60 -5.21 12.95
C LEU A 162 -9.96 -5.06 13.64
N TRP A 163 -10.08 -4.15 14.61
CA TRP A 163 -11.35 -3.83 15.26
C TRP A 163 -12.38 -3.31 14.24
N ALA A 164 -11.98 -2.42 13.34
CA ALA A 164 -12.84 -1.90 12.28
C ALA A 164 -13.27 -3.01 11.30
N LEU A 165 -12.35 -3.90 10.89
CA LEU A 165 -12.69 -5.04 10.03
C LEU A 165 -13.70 -6.01 10.65
N GLN A 166 -13.73 -6.12 11.98
CA GLN A 166 -14.67 -7.00 12.68
C GLN A 166 -16.06 -6.36 12.87
N ARG A 167 -16.18 -5.03 12.79
CA ARG A 167 -17.41 -4.30 13.14
C ARG A 167 -18.03 -3.50 11.99
N LEU A 168 -17.26 -3.17 10.96
CA LEU A 168 -17.70 -2.40 9.81
C LEU A 168 -17.70 -3.25 8.53
N PRO A 169 -18.59 -2.96 7.57
CA PRO A 169 -18.51 -3.55 6.25
C PRO A 169 -17.14 -3.30 5.59
N ALA A 170 -16.58 -4.32 4.93
CA ALA A 170 -15.25 -4.22 4.31
C ALA A 170 -15.10 -3.05 3.32
N GLY A 171 -16.19 -2.61 2.69
CA GLY A 171 -16.20 -1.42 1.82
C GLY A 171 -15.98 -0.12 2.58
N GLU A 172 -16.60 0.03 3.76
CA GLU A 172 -16.40 1.19 4.65
C GLU A 172 -14.99 1.18 5.23
N THR A 173 -14.49 0.01 5.65
CA THR A 173 -13.12 -0.12 6.16
C THR A 173 -12.08 0.21 5.07
N ALA A 174 -12.33 -0.19 3.82
CA ALA A 174 -11.48 0.15 2.68
C ALA A 174 -11.51 1.66 2.35
N ALA A 175 -12.62 2.36 2.62
CA ALA A 175 -12.72 3.79 2.39
C ALA A 175 -11.72 4.59 3.25
N PHE A 176 -11.42 4.15 4.47
CA PHE A 176 -10.41 4.78 5.33
C PHE A 176 -9.01 4.79 4.71
N VAL A 177 -8.66 3.81 3.88
CA VAL A 177 -7.36 3.76 3.19
C VAL A 177 -7.21 4.93 2.21
N PHE A 178 -8.31 5.41 1.63
CA PHE A 178 -8.29 6.57 0.73
C PHE A 178 -8.01 7.89 1.45
N LEU A 179 -8.11 7.94 2.78
CA LEU A 179 -7.68 9.10 3.57
C LEU A 179 -6.15 9.20 3.70
N ASN A 180 -5.43 8.10 3.44
CA ASN A 180 -3.98 8.07 3.65
C ASN A 180 -3.25 9.10 2.75
N PRO A 181 -3.50 9.20 1.43
CA PRO A 181 -2.80 10.18 0.61
C PRO A 181 -3.14 11.65 0.94
N PRO A 182 -4.42 12.05 1.18
CA PRO A 182 -4.73 13.40 1.66
C PRO A 182 -4.03 13.75 2.98
N LEU A 183 -4.05 12.85 3.96
CA LEU A 183 -3.38 13.08 5.25
C LEU A 183 -1.87 13.14 5.12
N ALA A 184 -1.26 12.25 4.34
CA ALA A 184 0.17 12.29 4.08
C ALA A 184 0.59 13.61 3.40
N ASN A 185 -0.23 14.13 2.48
CA ASN A 185 0.03 15.42 1.85
C ASN A 185 -0.15 16.61 2.80
N LEU A 186 -1.13 16.53 3.72
CA LEU A 186 -1.28 17.52 4.79
C LEU A 186 -0.04 17.55 5.70
N TRP A 187 0.45 16.37 6.10
CA TRP A 187 1.65 16.25 6.91
C TRP A 187 2.92 16.69 6.17
N ALA A 188 3.05 16.34 4.88
CA ALA A 188 4.15 16.81 4.04
C ALA A 188 4.15 18.34 3.93
N TRP A 189 2.99 18.97 3.79
CA TRP A 189 2.88 20.42 3.78
C TRP A 189 3.26 21.02 5.15
N LEU A 190 2.75 20.46 6.25
CA LEU A 190 2.97 21.00 7.60
C LEU A 190 4.40 20.81 8.12
N PHE A 191 5.02 19.66 7.87
CA PHE A 191 6.31 19.28 8.46
C PHE A 191 7.48 19.21 7.48
N GLU A 192 7.23 18.92 6.19
CA GLU A 192 8.29 18.87 5.17
C GLU A 192 8.39 20.18 4.36
N GLY A 193 7.52 21.15 4.62
CA GLY A 193 7.43 22.39 3.85
C GLY A 193 7.02 22.17 2.39
N ALA A 194 6.32 21.08 2.10
CA ALA A 194 5.96 20.70 0.73
C ALA A 194 4.96 21.69 0.12
N VAL A 195 5.34 22.33 -1.00
CA VAL A 195 4.43 23.21 -1.74
C VAL A 195 3.57 22.38 -2.68
N LEU A 196 2.30 22.19 -2.32
CA LEU A 196 1.31 21.47 -3.13
C LEU A 196 0.87 22.34 -4.31
N LYS A 197 1.58 22.23 -5.44
CA LYS A 197 1.26 22.98 -6.66
C LYS A 197 -0.05 22.48 -7.30
N PRO A 198 -0.76 23.30 -8.09
CA PRO A 198 -1.97 22.86 -8.78
C PRO A 198 -1.84 21.57 -9.61
N PRO A 199 -0.72 21.32 -10.34
CA PRO A 199 -0.53 20.06 -11.04
C PRO A 199 -0.44 18.85 -10.10
N PHE A 200 0.10 19.03 -8.89
CA PHE A 200 0.14 17.98 -7.88
C PHE A 200 -1.27 17.57 -7.48
N LEU A 201 -2.11 18.55 -7.14
CA LEU A 201 -3.49 18.31 -6.73
C LEU A 201 -4.30 17.65 -7.86
N ALA A 202 -4.17 18.16 -9.09
CA ALA A 202 -4.84 17.58 -10.25
C ALA A 202 -4.42 16.12 -10.50
N GLY A 203 -3.11 15.84 -10.51
CA GLY A 203 -2.61 14.48 -10.70
C GLY A 203 -3.00 13.54 -9.56
N ALA A 204 -2.94 14.01 -8.31
CA ALA A 204 -3.36 13.23 -7.14
C ALA A 204 -4.85 12.89 -7.20
N SER A 205 -5.72 13.85 -7.56
CA SER A 205 -7.15 13.60 -7.75
C SER A 205 -7.42 12.58 -8.84
N VAL A 206 -6.78 12.72 -10.01
CA VAL A 206 -6.91 11.76 -11.11
C VAL A 206 -6.45 10.37 -10.69
N LEU A 207 -5.35 10.27 -9.96
CA LEU A 207 -4.84 9.01 -9.45
C LEU A 207 -5.85 8.35 -8.50
N LEU A 208 -6.31 9.08 -7.50
CA LEU A 208 -7.24 8.57 -6.50
C LEU A 208 -8.58 8.16 -7.12
N LEU A 209 -9.07 8.90 -8.12
CA LEU A 209 -10.26 8.53 -8.89
C LEU A 209 -10.06 7.22 -9.67
N GLY A 210 -8.88 7.06 -10.30
CA GLY A 210 -8.51 5.81 -10.97
C GLY A 210 -8.49 4.61 -10.02
N VAL A 211 -7.90 4.77 -8.84
CA VAL A 211 -7.86 3.74 -7.79
C VAL A 211 -9.27 3.47 -7.24
N ALA A 212 -10.06 4.50 -6.99
CA ALA A 212 -11.44 4.38 -6.53
C ALA A 212 -12.31 3.61 -7.53
N LEU A 213 -12.12 3.84 -8.84
CA LEU A 213 -12.84 3.10 -9.88
C LEU A 213 -12.51 1.60 -9.87
N ILE A 214 -11.29 1.22 -9.48
CA ILE A 214 -10.88 -0.18 -9.34
C ILE A 214 -11.46 -0.81 -8.07
N VAL A 215 -11.48 -0.07 -6.96
CA VAL A 215 -11.86 -0.59 -5.63
C VAL A 215 -13.36 -0.58 -5.39
N LEU A 216 -14.04 0.53 -5.69
CA LEU A 216 -15.43 0.78 -5.29
C LEU A 216 -16.46 0.11 -6.21
N VAL A 217 -16.05 -0.39 -7.37
CA VAL A 217 -16.96 -1.06 -8.30
C VAL A 217 -16.81 -2.57 -8.10
N PRO A 218 -17.81 -3.27 -7.52
CA PRO A 218 -17.77 -4.72 -7.37
C PRO A 218 -17.63 -5.34 -8.76
N GLY A 219 -16.53 -6.06 -8.99
CA GLY A 219 -16.43 -6.93 -10.15
C GLY A 219 -17.59 -7.92 -10.09
N ARG A 220 -18.31 -8.13 -11.20
CA ARG A 220 -19.32 -9.18 -11.32
C ARG A 220 -18.70 -10.48 -10.83
N ARG A 221 -19.03 -10.91 -9.60
CA ARG A 221 -18.58 -12.20 -9.06
C ARG A 221 -19.18 -13.26 -9.98
N SER A 222 -18.35 -13.91 -10.80
CA SER A 222 -18.79 -15.16 -11.42
C SER A 222 -19.08 -16.13 -10.27
N PRO A 223 -20.27 -16.75 -10.21
CA PRO A 223 -20.59 -17.69 -9.14
C PRO A 223 -19.56 -18.83 -9.13
N PRO A 224 -19.26 -19.40 -7.95
CA PRO A 224 -18.33 -20.52 -7.85
C PRO A 224 -18.76 -21.62 -8.82
N ARG A 225 -17.83 -22.13 -9.63
CA ARG A 225 -18.07 -23.19 -10.64
C ARG A 225 -18.67 -24.51 -10.09
N GLY A 226 -18.93 -24.61 -8.79
CA GLY A 226 -19.53 -25.77 -8.12
C GLY A 226 -21.06 -25.78 -8.03
N GLU A 227 -21.74 -24.63 -7.98
CA GLU A 227 -23.21 -24.59 -7.78
C GLU A 227 -24.02 -24.76 -9.07
N ALA A 228 -23.41 -24.55 -10.24
CA ALA A 228 -24.11 -24.70 -11.52
C ALA A 228 -24.46 -26.17 -11.85
N ARG A 229 -23.90 -27.15 -11.13
CA ARG A 229 -24.23 -28.58 -11.32
C ARG A 229 -25.36 -29.09 -10.43
N SER A 230 -25.69 -28.43 -9.31
CA SER A 230 -26.79 -28.86 -8.44
C SER A 230 -28.15 -28.35 -8.94
N LEU A 231 -28.20 -27.17 -9.57
CA LEU A 231 -29.44 -26.57 -10.10
C LEU A 231 -29.94 -27.18 -11.42
N ARG A 232 -29.22 -28.13 -12.01
CA ARG A 232 -29.62 -28.84 -13.23
C ARG A 232 -30.15 -30.25 -12.97
N ARG A 233 -30.28 -30.63 -11.69
CA ARG A 233 -30.76 -31.95 -11.24
C ARG A 233 -31.98 -31.88 -10.31
N GLY A 234 -32.58 -30.71 -10.13
CA GLY A 234 -33.84 -30.52 -9.40
C GLY A 234 -35.01 -30.45 -10.36
#